data_AF-A0AAV7CNZ2-F1
#
_entry.id   AF-A0AAV7CNZ2-F1
#
_cell.length_a   1.000
_cell.length_b   1.000
_cell.length_c   1.000
_cell.angle_alpha   90.00
_cell.angle_beta   90.00
_cell.angle_gamma   90.00
#
_symmetry.space_group_name_H-M   'P 1'
#
loop_
_entity.id
_entity.type
_entity.pdbx_description
1 polymer ?
#
loop_
_entity_poly.entity_id
_entity_poly.type
_entity_poly.pdbx_seq_one_letter_code
_entity_poly.pdbx_strand_id
1 'polypeptide(L)'
;MEGNFEELMATRADVQLTPPPLLSKLQDLKEQVHETSEKLKTSNVKFTKAARQNPLTSDNLRKVQADRQFAADIIADLLMELGKSGSFQSLQDAVAIEKEKKANLYSTITREQEGRKKIKLLQKQLQDVQQEKKVELQSRIELIAHLKDQLQEMKAKTSMEGKYIKKDTELQVSQTQKKCNIAESDLQMELQKMKEKMDEEIRVHVEIENFLRQHQQELEEKLEYWMEKYDKDTEEKQAELNTLKTSRTNDLSLLTDLAKQYEEFDTVITDDRLEKEKAQQQKNQEKMELTSVIKIQAWWRGLMVRKNLGPYAKTKSKKGKETGKKGKKGGKKKK
;
A
#
# COMPACT_ATOMS: atom_id res chain seq x y z
N MET A 1 -25.17 -30.29 60.09
CA MET A 1 -26.13 -29.16 60.19
C MET A 1 -26.91 -28.93 58.89
N GLU A 2 -26.61 -29.64 57.80
CA GLU A 2 -27.43 -29.62 56.57
C GLU A 2 -28.64 -30.59 56.63
N GLY A 3 -28.52 -31.73 57.32
CA GLY A 3 -29.63 -32.70 57.46
C GLY A 3 -30.90 -32.15 58.14
N ASN A 4 -30.76 -31.28 59.15
CA ASN A 4 -31.92 -30.68 59.83
C ASN A 4 -32.60 -29.58 59.00
N PHE A 5 -31.94 -29.04 57.98
CA PHE A 5 -32.52 -28.01 57.10
C PHE A 5 -33.28 -28.65 55.94
N GLU A 6 -32.78 -29.78 55.42
CA GLU A 6 -33.52 -30.60 54.45
C GLU A 6 -34.78 -31.23 55.04
N GLU A 7 -34.75 -31.67 56.31
CA GLU A 7 -35.92 -32.22 57.00
C GLU A 7 -37.01 -31.15 57.28
N LEU A 8 -36.61 -29.90 57.52
CA LEU A 8 -37.51 -28.74 57.70
C LEU A 8 -38.08 -28.21 56.37
N MET A 9 -37.34 -28.35 55.26
CA MET A 9 -37.81 -27.97 53.92
C MET A 9 -38.71 -29.06 53.32
N ALA A 10 -38.47 -30.34 53.61
CA ALA A 10 -39.34 -31.45 53.25
C ALA A 10 -40.69 -31.42 54.00
N THR A 11 -40.68 -31.13 55.30
CA THR A 11 -41.94 -30.94 56.08
C THR A 11 -42.72 -29.70 55.65
N ARG A 12 -42.07 -28.68 55.08
CA ARG A 12 -42.76 -27.52 54.50
C ARG A 12 -43.37 -27.80 53.13
N ALA A 13 -42.78 -28.71 52.35
CA ALA A 13 -43.34 -29.16 51.08
C ALA A 13 -44.59 -30.04 51.27
N ASP A 14 -44.65 -30.86 52.33
CA ASP A 14 -45.83 -31.68 52.66
C ASP A 14 -47.04 -30.85 53.15
N VAL A 15 -46.84 -29.63 53.65
CA VAL A 15 -47.94 -28.72 54.02
C VAL A 15 -48.62 -28.11 52.78
N GLN A 16 -48.02 -28.21 51.59
CA GLN A 16 -48.63 -27.75 50.33
C GLN A 16 -49.57 -28.79 49.68
N LEU A 17 -49.71 -30.00 50.25
CA LEU A 17 -50.62 -31.04 49.76
C LEU A 17 -51.75 -31.41 50.71
N THR A 18 -52.08 -30.56 51.69
CA THR A 18 -53.36 -30.68 52.42
C THR A 18 -54.45 -29.92 51.67
N PRO A 19 -55.57 -30.58 51.30
CA PRO A 19 -56.62 -29.94 50.51
C PRO A 19 -57.20 -28.72 51.27
N PRO A 20 -57.68 -27.69 50.54
CA PRO A 20 -58.18 -26.42 51.09
C PRO A 20 -59.11 -26.53 52.32
N PRO A 21 -59.97 -27.57 52.47
CA PRO A 21 -60.87 -27.69 53.63
C PRO A 21 -60.18 -28.00 54.96
N LEU A 22 -58.94 -28.49 54.97
CA LEU A 22 -58.25 -28.90 56.20
C LEU A 22 -57.50 -27.75 56.88
N LEU A 23 -56.88 -26.86 56.09
CA LEU A 23 -56.20 -25.67 56.62
C LEU A 23 -57.21 -24.70 57.25
N SER A 24 -58.36 -24.50 56.60
CA SER A 24 -59.44 -23.65 57.13
C SER A 24 -60.01 -24.23 58.42
N LYS A 25 -60.27 -25.54 58.48
CA LYS A 25 -60.76 -26.21 59.70
C LYS A 25 -59.80 -26.10 60.87
N LEU A 26 -58.48 -26.14 60.62
CA LEU A 26 -57.45 -26.01 61.66
C LEU A 26 -57.37 -24.57 62.20
N GLN A 27 -57.59 -23.60 61.31
CA GLN A 27 -57.68 -22.19 61.65
C GLN A 27 -58.96 -21.89 62.45
N ASP A 28 -60.11 -22.46 62.04
CA ASP A 28 -61.39 -22.39 62.75
C ASP A 28 -61.31 -23.04 64.14
N LEU A 29 -60.65 -24.20 64.27
CA LEU A 29 -60.43 -24.87 65.56
C LEU A 29 -59.58 -24.02 66.50
N LYS A 30 -58.53 -23.38 65.96
CA LYS A 30 -57.67 -22.47 66.74
C LYS A 30 -58.44 -21.23 67.21
N GLU A 31 -59.33 -20.71 66.36
CA GLU A 31 -60.20 -19.57 66.68
C GLU A 31 -61.25 -19.94 67.73
N GLN A 32 -61.86 -21.13 67.64
CA GLN A 32 -62.78 -21.66 68.66
C GLN A 32 -62.09 -21.91 70.01
N VAL A 33 -60.86 -22.44 70.01
CA VAL A 33 -60.06 -22.61 71.25
C VAL A 33 -59.72 -21.25 71.86
N HIS A 34 -59.38 -20.26 71.05
CA HIS A 34 -59.13 -18.90 71.53
C HIS A 34 -60.41 -18.27 72.11
N GLU A 35 -61.55 -18.41 71.43
CA GLU A 35 -62.82 -17.87 71.86
C GLU A 35 -63.32 -18.52 73.17
N THR A 36 -63.20 -19.85 73.28
CA THR A 36 -63.54 -20.57 74.53
C THR A 36 -62.61 -20.19 75.66
N SER A 37 -61.31 -19.99 75.42
CA SER A 37 -60.35 -19.48 76.41
C SER A 37 -60.73 -18.07 76.90
N GLU A 38 -61.08 -17.15 76.00
CA GLU A 38 -61.51 -15.79 76.35
C GLU A 38 -62.84 -15.79 77.12
N LYS A 39 -63.80 -16.66 76.75
CA LYS A 39 -65.04 -16.87 77.51
C LYS A 39 -64.77 -17.42 78.92
N LEU A 40 -63.79 -18.32 79.07
CA LEU A 40 -63.41 -18.88 80.38
C LEU A 40 -62.74 -17.82 81.27
N LYS A 41 -61.82 -17.01 80.70
CA LYS A 41 -61.18 -15.90 81.41
C LYS A 41 -62.21 -14.88 81.89
N THR A 42 -63.13 -14.47 81.02
CA THR A 42 -64.19 -13.50 81.38
C THR A 42 -65.14 -14.07 82.44
N SER A 43 -65.49 -15.34 82.37
CA SER A 43 -66.29 -16.03 83.40
C SER A 43 -65.56 -16.07 84.76
N ASN A 44 -64.27 -16.41 84.77
CA ASN A 44 -63.48 -16.48 85.99
C ASN A 44 -63.26 -15.10 86.64
N VAL A 45 -63.11 -14.04 85.83
CA VAL A 45 -63.07 -12.64 86.32
C VAL A 45 -64.42 -12.25 86.95
N LYS A 46 -65.55 -12.65 86.36
CA LYS A 46 -66.89 -12.39 86.94
C LYS A 46 -67.08 -13.14 88.26
N PHE A 47 -66.68 -14.41 88.34
CA PHE A 47 -66.76 -15.22 89.55
C PHE A 47 -65.89 -14.66 90.68
N THR A 48 -64.62 -14.34 90.40
CA THR A 48 -63.71 -13.76 91.40
C THR A 48 -64.16 -12.38 91.89
N LYS A 49 -64.75 -11.57 91.00
CA LYS A 49 -65.39 -10.30 91.39
C LYS A 49 -66.60 -10.53 92.30
N ALA A 50 -67.46 -11.50 91.97
CA ALA A 50 -68.60 -11.85 92.81
C ALA A 50 -68.19 -12.40 94.18
N ALA A 51 -67.16 -13.26 94.23
CA ALA A 51 -66.62 -13.81 95.48
C ALA A 51 -66.00 -12.72 96.38
N ARG A 52 -65.31 -11.72 95.81
CA ARG A 52 -64.75 -10.58 96.55
C ARG A 52 -65.79 -9.56 97.00
N GLN A 53 -66.93 -9.48 96.31
CA GLN A 53 -68.05 -8.62 96.69
C GLN A 53 -68.99 -9.27 97.71
N ASN A 54 -68.73 -10.52 98.13
CA ASN A 54 -69.49 -11.19 99.17
C ASN A 54 -69.32 -10.45 100.52
N PRO A 55 -70.39 -9.92 101.13
CA PRO A 55 -70.32 -9.18 102.41
C PRO A 55 -69.77 -10.01 103.58
N LEU A 56 -69.73 -11.35 103.47
CA LEU A 56 -69.24 -12.27 104.51
C LEU A 56 -67.76 -12.69 104.35
N THR A 57 -66.95 -11.95 103.59
CA THR A 57 -65.51 -12.24 103.50
C THR A 57 -64.79 -11.86 104.80
N SER A 58 -63.79 -12.66 105.19
CA SER A 58 -62.99 -12.45 106.41
C SER A 58 -62.40 -11.02 106.51
N ASP A 59 -61.99 -10.44 105.38
CA ASP A 59 -61.46 -9.07 105.35
C ASP A 59 -62.54 -8.00 105.58
N ASN A 60 -63.75 -8.19 105.04
CA ASN A 60 -64.87 -7.29 105.29
C ASN A 60 -65.28 -7.33 106.76
N LEU A 61 -65.31 -8.52 107.37
CA LEU A 61 -65.60 -8.68 108.80
C LEU A 61 -64.51 -8.03 109.67
N ARG A 62 -63.23 -8.20 109.33
CA ARG A 62 -62.12 -7.51 110.03
C ARG A 62 -62.22 -6.00 109.92
N LYS A 63 -62.54 -5.48 108.73
CA LYS A 63 -62.75 -4.04 108.53
C LYS A 63 -63.91 -3.52 109.37
N VAL A 64 -65.07 -4.20 109.34
CA VAL A 64 -66.24 -3.79 110.13
C VAL A 64 -65.93 -3.79 111.62
N GLN A 65 -65.18 -4.79 112.11
CA GLN A 65 -64.73 -4.81 113.51
C GLN A 65 -63.79 -3.64 113.83
N ALA A 66 -62.85 -3.31 112.94
CA ALA A 66 -61.94 -2.17 113.10
C ALA A 66 -62.69 -0.82 113.08
N ASP A 67 -63.62 -0.63 112.14
CA ASP A 67 -64.45 0.57 112.02
C ASP A 67 -65.35 0.73 113.27
N ARG A 68 -65.90 -0.38 113.78
CA ARG A 68 -66.68 -0.40 115.03
C ARG A 68 -65.82 -0.03 116.23
N GLN A 69 -64.62 -0.59 116.34
CA GLN A 69 -63.71 -0.29 117.45
C GLN A 69 -63.29 1.19 117.41
N PHE A 70 -62.89 1.69 116.24
CA PHE A 70 -62.56 3.09 116.03
C PHE A 70 -63.72 4.04 116.42
N ALA A 71 -64.95 3.73 116.01
CA ALA A 71 -66.12 4.51 116.40
C ALA A 71 -66.38 4.45 117.92
N ALA A 72 -66.22 3.28 118.55
CA ALA A 72 -66.37 3.13 119.99
C ALA A 72 -65.30 3.91 120.77
N ASP A 73 -64.04 3.89 120.31
CA ASP A 73 -62.93 4.62 120.91
C ASP A 73 -63.16 6.13 120.82
N ILE A 74 -63.58 6.64 119.66
CA ILE A 74 -63.91 8.08 119.49
C ILE A 74 -65.10 8.50 120.35
N ILE A 75 -66.14 7.67 120.45
CA ILE A 75 -67.30 7.98 121.31
C ILE A 75 -66.89 7.99 122.78
N ALA A 76 -66.03 7.06 123.21
CA ALA A 76 -65.51 7.04 124.58
C ALA A 76 -64.66 8.28 124.88
N ASP A 77 -63.76 8.66 123.95
CA ASP A 77 -62.92 9.86 124.06
C ASP A 77 -63.77 11.14 124.09
N LEU A 78 -64.79 11.25 123.23
CA LEU A 78 -65.73 12.36 123.20
C LEU A 78 -66.50 12.48 124.53
N LEU A 79 -67.06 11.38 125.05
CA LEU A 79 -67.82 11.40 126.30
C LEU A 79 -66.94 11.81 127.49
N MET A 80 -65.67 11.36 127.52
CA MET A 80 -64.70 11.81 128.51
C MET A 80 -64.34 13.30 128.36
N GLU A 81 -64.12 13.78 127.14
CA GLU A 81 -63.80 15.19 126.87
C GLU A 81 -64.96 16.12 127.27
N LEU A 82 -66.20 15.73 126.94
CA LEU A 82 -67.43 16.47 127.25
C LEU A 82 -67.63 16.59 128.77
N GLY A 83 -67.42 15.49 129.51
CA GLY A 83 -67.60 15.44 130.95
C GLY A 83 -66.53 16.21 131.74
N LYS A 84 -65.31 16.33 131.21
CA LYS A 84 -64.19 17.02 131.89
C LYS A 84 -64.05 18.49 131.52
N SER A 85 -64.36 18.85 130.28
CA SER A 85 -63.97 20.15 129.70
C SER A 85 -65.08 20.83 128.89
N GLY A 86 -66.18 20.14 128.60
CA GLY A 86 -67.29 20.67 127.77
C GLY A 86 -66.94 20.87 126.29
N SER A 87 -65.79 20.37 125.82
CA SER A 87 -65.29 20.48 124.45
C SER A 87 -65.49 19.18 123.64
N PHE A 88 -65.31 19.24 122.32
CA PHE A 88 -65.44 18.13 121.37
C PHE A 88 -64.32 18.10 120.30
N GLN A 89 -63.12 18.57 120.64
CA GLN A 89 -61.99 18.72 119.72
C GLN A 89 -61.46 17.36 119.25
N SER A 90 -61.47 16.33 120.10
CA SER A 90 -61.04 14.96 119.74
C SER A 90 -61.81 14.40 118.53
N LEU A 91 -63.13 14.63 118.49
CA LEU A 91 -63.99 14.26 117.37
C LEU A 91 -63.70 15.11 116.12
N GLN A 92 -63.44 16.41 116.28
CA GLN A 92 -63.10 17.29 115.15
C GLN A 92 -61.79 16.87 114.47
N ASP A 93 -60.76 16.56 115.27
CA ASP A 93 -59.45 16.14 114.78
C ASP A 93 -59.52 14.76 114.12
N ALA A 94 -60.24 13.81 114.73
CA ALA A 94 -60.44 12.49 114.14
C ALA A 94 -61.22 12.56 112.80
N VAL A 95 -62.24 13.41 112.72
CA VAL A 95 -62.98 13.66 111.46
C VAL A 95 -62.08 14.35 110.43
N ALA A 96 -61.20 15.28 110.83
CA ALA A 96 -60.26 15.93 109.94
C ALA A 96 -59.24 14.93 109.36
N ILE A 97 -58.66 14.09 110.21
CA ILE A 97 -57.72 13.03 109.82
C ILE A 97 -58.39 12.03 108.86
N GLU A 98 -59.62 11.57 109.14
CA GLU A 98 -60.34 10.68 108.23
C GLU A 98 -60.72 11.34 106.90
N LYS A 99 -61.07 12.63 106.92
CA LYS A 99 -61.26 13.42 105.68
C LYS A 99 -59.99 13.49 104.86
N GLU A 100 -58.83 13.73 105.48
CA GLU A 100 -57.54 13.78 104.82
C GLU A 100 -57.13 12.41 104.25
N LYS A 101 -57.23 11.33 105.05
CA LYS A 101 -56.98 9.95 104.58
C LYS A 101 -57.87 9.60 103.39
N LYS A 102 -59.15 9.97 103.43
CA LYS A 102 -60.09 9.76 102.33
C LYS A 102 -59.68 10.55 101.08
N ALA A 103 -59.26 11.80 101.21
CA ALA A 103 -58.75 12.61 100.10
C ALA A 103 -57.47 12.00 99.49
N ASN A 104 -56.52 11.57 100.32
CA ASN A 104 -55.29 10.89 99.90
C ASN A 104 -55.58 9.58 99.17
N LEU A 105 -56.56 8.79 99.64
CA LEU A 105 -57.00 7.57 98.96
C LEU A 105 -57.58 7.89 97.58
N TYR A 106 -58.47 8.90 97.46
CA TYR A 106 -59.00 9.31 96.16
C TYR A 106 -57.92 9.80 95.21
N SER A 107 -56.96 10.61 95.69
CA SER A 107 -55.84 11.07 94.87
C SER A 107 -54.98 9.91 94.35
N THR A 108 -54.74 8.89 95.20
CA THR A 108 -54.00 7.69 94.84
C THR A 108 -54.76 6.87 93.80
N ILE A 109 -56.07 6.71 93.95
CA ILE A 109 -56.94 6.02 92.99
C ILE A 109 -56.92 6.73 91.64
N THR A 110 -57.07 8.07 91.62
CA THR A 110 -57.04 8.85 90.36
C THR A 110 -55.70 8.70 89.65
N ARG A 111 -54.59 8.85 90.38
CA ARG A 111 -53.23 8.68 89.83
C ARG A 111 -53.00 7.28 89.27
N GLU A 112 -53.51 6.25 89.95
CA GLU A 112 -53.43 4.86 89.49
C GLU A 112 -54.21 4.67 88.18
N GLN A 113 -55.44 5.19 88.11
CA GLN A 113 -56.29 5.10 86.92
C GLN A 113 -55.66 5.82 85.72
N GLU A 114 -55.09 7.00 85.94
CA GLU A 114 -54.33 7.74 84.92
C GLU A 114 -53.07 6.97 84.48
N GLY A 115 -52.33 6.39 85.43
CA GLY A 115 -51.19 5.52 85.16
C GLY A 115 -51.59 4.32 84.29
N ARG A 116 -52.70 3.63 84.61
CA ARG A 116 -53.24 2.53 83.80
C ARG A 116 -53.62 2.97 82.39
N LYS A 117 -54.26 4.14 82.24
CA LYS A 117 -54.60 4.70 80.93
C LYS A 117 -53.34 4.98 80.12
N LYS A 118 -52.31 5.55 80.74
CA LYS A 118 -51.02 5.85 80.09
C LYS A 118 -50.27 4.58 79.69
N ILE A 119 -50.25 3.56 80.54
CA ILE A 119 -49.65 2.25 80.21
C ILE A 119 -50.35 1.62 79.00
N LYS A 120 -51.70 1.62 78.99
CA LYS A 120 -52.46 1.10 77.85
C LYS A 120 -52.17 1.87 76.56
N LEU A 121 -52.08 3.20 76.63
CA LEU A 121 -51.74 4.03 75.47
C LEU A 121 -50.34 3.71 74.95
N LEU A 122 -49.34 3.64 75.83
CA LEU A 122 -47.95 3.32 75.46
C LEU A 122 -47.84 1.89 74.90
N GLN A 123 -48.56 0.92 75.45
CA GLN A 123 -48.62 -0.43 74.91
C GLN A 123 -49.19 -0.45 73.49
N LYS A 124 -50.26 0.32 73.23
CA LYS A 124 -50.82 0.46 71.90
C LYS A 124 -49.83 1.11 70.93
N GLN A 125 -49.24 2.24 71.31
CA GLN A 125 -48.22 2.91 70.49
C GLN A 125 -47.02 2.00 70.17
N LEU A 126 -46.58 1.19 71.14
CA LEU A 126 -45.50 0.24 70.93
C LEU A 126 -45.91 -0.84 69.90
N GLN A 127 -47.13 -1.37 69.99
CA GLN A 127 -47.65 -2.32 69.01
C GLN A 127 -47.77 -1.71 67.61
N ASP A 128 -48.27 -0.47 67.52
CA ASP A 128 -48.42 0.24 66.25
C ASP A 128 -47.05 0.43 65.58
N VAL A 129 -46.04 0.90 66.32
CA VAL A 129 -44.66 1.06 65.82
C VAL A 129 -44.05 -0.29 65.43
N GLN A 130 -44.29 -1.35 66.19
CA GLN A 130 -43.81 -2.69 65.83
C GLN A 130 -44.44 -3.20 64.53
N GLN A 131 -45.72 -2.93 64.31
CA GLN A 131 -46.41 -3.33 63.09
C GLN A 131 -45.93 -2.52 61.89
N GLU A 132 -45.80 -1.20 62.05
CA GLU A 132 -45.24 -0.31 61.02
C GLU A 132 -43.85 -0.76 60.59
N LYS A 133 -42.95 -1.04 61.55
CA LYS A 133 -41.61 -1.56 61.26
C LYS A 133 -41.62 -2.90 60.54
N LYS A 134 -42.55 -3.80 60.85
CA LYS A 134 -42.67 -5.09 60.14
C LYS A 134 -43.06 -4.88 58.67
N VAL A 135 -44.03 -3.99 58.41
CA VAL A 135 -44.46 -3.66 57.05
C VAL A 135 -43.31 -2.99 56.28
N GLU A 136 -42.60 -2.05 56.90
CA GLU A 136 -41.45 -1.39 56.28
C GLU A 136 -40.32 -2.38 55.99
N LEU A 137 -40.01 -3.29 56.92
CA LEU A 137 -39.01 -4.33 56.71
C LEU A 137 -39.40 -5.25 55.55
N GLN A 138 -40.67 -5.65 55.47
CA GLN A 138 -41.16 -6.47 54.38
C GLN A 138 -41.05 -5.76 53.03
N SER A 139 -41.46 -4.49 52.96
CA SER A 139 -41.31 -3.66 51.76
C SER A 139 -39.84 -3.52 51.33
N ARG A 140 -38.92 -3.33 52.28
CA ARG A 140 -37.47 -3.28 52.00
C ARG A 140 -36.94 -4.62 51.50
N ILE A 141 -37.41 -5.74 52.05
CA ILE A 141 -37.02 -7.09 51.59
C ILE A 141 -37.49 -7.32 50.14
N GLU A 142 -38.73 -6.95 49.83
CA GLU A 142 -39.29 -7.04 48.47
C GLU A 142 -38.50 -6.17 47.48
N LEU A 143 -38.14 -4.94 47.87
CA LEU A 143 -37.31 -4.07 47.05
C LEU A 143 -35.91 -4.66 46.81
N ILE A 144 -35.29 -5.25 47.83
CA ILE A 144 -33.98 -5.92 47.68
C ILE A 144 -34.10 -7.11 46.72
N ALA A 145 -35.17 -7.89 46.79
CA ALA A 145 -35.39 -9.00 45.86
C ALA A 145 -35.53 -8.48 44.43
N HIS A 146 -36.37 -7.46 44.21
CA HIS A 146 -36.56 -6.86 42.88
C HIS A 146 -35.25 -6.30 42.29
N LEU A 147 -34.45 -5.59 43.10
CA LEU A 147 -33.16 -5.05 42.66
C LEU A 147 -32.14 -6.14 42.36
N LYS A 148 -32.16 -7.26 43.08
CA LYS A 148 -31.31 -8.42 42.78
C LYS A 148 -31.69 -9.06 41.44
N ASP A 149 -32.97 -9.22 41.17
CA ASP A 149 -33.46 -9.78 39.91
C ASP A 149 -33.06 -8.89 38.73
N GLN A 150 -33.28 -7.56 38.84
CA GLN A 150 -32.84 -6.59 37.83
C GLN A 150 -31.34 -6.63 37.59
N LEU A 151 -30.53 -6.72 38.66
CA LEU A 151 -29.08 -6.79 38.53
C LEU A 151 -28.66 -8.07 37.80
N GLN A 152 -29.29 -9.20 38.11
CA GLN A 152 -28.99 -10.49 37.49
C GLN A 152 -29.41 -10.50 36.02
N GLU A 153 -30.57 -9.94 35.68
CA GLU A 153 -31.04 -9.77 34.31
C GLU A 153 -30.07 -8.89 33.50
N MET A 154 -29.72 -7.72 34.03
CA MET A 154 -28.77 -6.81 33.39
C MET A 154 -27.41 -7.46 33.17
N LYS A 155 -26.90 -8.20 34.16
CA LYS A 155 -25.63 -8.93 34.05
C LYS A 155 -25.67 -10.00 32.96
N ALA A 156 -26.76 -10.76 32.89
CA ALA A 156 -26.95 -11.78 31.86
C ALA A 156 -27.04 -11.15 30.47
N LYS A 157 -27.84 -10.09 30.33
CA LYS A 157 -28.03 -9.34 29.09
C LYS A 157 -26.71 -8.74 28.58
N THR A 158 -26.01 -7.97 29.42
CA THR A 158 -24.72 -7.36 29.05
C THR A 158 -23.67 -8.42 28.70
N SER A 159 -23.63 -9.55 29.42
CA SER A 159 -22.73 -10.66 29.10
C SER A 159 -23.06 -11.29 27.74
N MET A 160 -24.33 -11.48 27.41
CA MET A 160 -24.75 -12.05 26.12
C MET A 160 -24.48 -11.06 24.97
N GLU A 161 -24.87 -9.80 25.14
CA GLU A 161 -24.63 -8.72 24.16
C GLU A 161 -23.13 -8.54 23.91
N GLY A 162 -22.31 -8.53 24.96
CA GLY A 162 -20.86 -8.43 24.83
C GLY A 162 -20.25 -9.58 24.02
N LYS A 163 -20.70 -10.83 24.26
CA LYS A 163 -20.26 -12.00 23.45
C LYS A 163 -20.71 -11.89 22.00
N TYR A 164 -21.93 -11.44 21.76
CA TYR A 164 -22.47 -11.28 20.42
C TYR A 164 -21.72 -10.21 19.63
N ILE A 165 -21.56 -9.02 20.20
CA ILE A 165 -20.82 -7.90 19.58
C ILE A 165 -19.37 -8.30 19.31
N LYS A 166 -18.71 -8.97 20.27
CA LYS A 166 -17.34 -9.45 20.08
C LYS A 166 -17.25 -10.42 18.89
N LYS A 167 -18.16 -11.40 18.81
CA LYS A 167 -18.16 -12.37 17.72
C LYS A 167 -18.49 -11.74 16.36
N ASP A 168 -19.43 -10.80 16.33
CA ASP A 168 -19.80 -10.06 15.13
C ASP A 168 -18.64 -9.21 14.62
N THR A 169 -17.99 -8.45 15.50
CA THR A 169 -16.81 -7.63 15.16
C THR A 169 -15.62 -8.49 14.70
N GLU A 170 -15.33 -9.61 15.39
CA GLU A 170 -14.30 -10.58 14.96
C GLU A 170 -14.61 -11.15 13.56
N LEU A 171 -15.87 -11.48 13.28
CA LEU A 171 -16.30 -11.96 11.97
C LEU A 171 -16.14 -10.89 10.89
N GLN A 172 -16.56 -9.65 11.16
CA GLN A 172 -16.41 -8.53 10.24
C GLN A 172 -14.94 -8.25 9.92
N VAL A 173 -14.07 -8.26 10.93
CA VAL A 173 -12.62 -8.12 10.75
C VAL A 173 -12.07 -9.27 9.92
N SER A 174 -12.41 -10.53 10.23
CA SER A 174 -11.96 -11.69 9.47
C SER A 174 -12.43 -11.66 8.00
N GLN A 175 -13.68 -11.27 7.77
CA GLN A 175 -14.24 -11.16 6.43
C GLN A 175 -13.54 -10.06 5.63
N THR A 176 -13.32 -8.91 6.25
CA THR A 176 -12.62 -7.78 5.62
C THR A 176 -11.18 -8.17 5.30
N GLN A 177 -10.48 -8.80 6.25
CA GLN A 177 -9.12 -9.30 6.03
C GLN A 177 -9.06 -10.28 4.85
N LYS A 178 -10.01 -11.23 4.75
CA LYS A 178 -10.07 -12.16 3.62
C LYS A 178 -10.29 -11.45 2.28
N LYS A 179 -11.19 -10.46 2.23
CA LYS A 179 -11.43 -9.66 1.02
C LYS A 179 -10.17 -8.89 0.61
N CYS A 180 -9.49 -8.27 1.57
CA CYS A 180 -8.23 -7.57 1.33
C CYS A 180 -7.15 -8.54 0.82
N ASN A 181 -6.98 -9.69 1.46
CA ASN A 181 -5.98 -10.68 1.05
C ASN A 181 -6.22 -11.21 -0.37
N ILE A 182 -7.49 -11.45 -0.75
CA ILE A 182 -7.84 -11.87 -2.11
C ILE A 182 -7.48 -10.78 -3.12
N ALA A 183 -7.92 -9.54 -2.87
CA ALA A 183 -7.61 -8.41 -3.75
C ALA A 183 -6.09 -8.15 -3.85
N GLU A 184 -5.35 -8.30 -2.75
CA GLU A 184 -3.89 -8.18 -2.74
C GLU A 184 -3.23 -9.31 -3.54
N SER A 185 -3.69 -10.55 -3.40
CA SER A 185 -3.20 -11.68 -4.18
C SER A 185 -3.47 -11.50 -5.68
N ASP A 186 -4.65 -11.00 -6.05
CA ASP A 186 -5.02 -10.73 -7.45
C ASP A 186 -4.10 -9.65 -8.04
N LEU A 187 -3.88 -8.55 -7.32
CA LEU A 187 -2.96 -7.48 -7.73
C LEU A 187 -1.52 -7.98 -7.82
N GLN A 188 -1.07 -8.85 -6.91
CA GLN A 188 0.26 -9.45 -6.97
C GLN A 188 0.42 -10.35 -8.21
N MET A 189 -0.61 -11.13 -8.55
CA MET A 189 -0.62 -11.94 -9.78
C MET A 189 -0.57 -11.06 -11.04
N GLU A 190 -1.35 -9.97 -11.08
CA GLU A 190 -1.31 -9.02 -12.19
C GLU A 190 0.07 -8.35 -12.33
N LEU A 191 0.66 -7.94 -11.20
CA LEU A 191 2.00 -7.35 -11.17
C LEU A 191 3.05 -8.33 -11.69
N GLN A 192 2.99 -9.60 -11.27
CA GLN A 192 3.90 -10.64 -11.74
C GLN A 192 3.73 -10.88 -13.25
N LYS A 193 2.49 -10.97 -13.74
CA LYS A 193 2.20 -11.10 -15.17
C LYS A 193 2.71 -9.92 -15.99
N MET A 194 2.59 -8.70 -15.46
CA MET A 194 3.10 -7.50 -16.13
C MET A 194 4.63 -7.46 -16.15
N LYS A 195 5.29 -7.94 -15.09
CA LYS A 195 6.75 -8.11 -15.08
C LYS A 195 7.21 -9.11 -16.14
N GLU A 196 6.57 -10.28 -16.21
CA GLU A 196 6.90 -11.30 -17.22
C GLU A 196 6.77 -10.75 -18.64
N LYS A 197 5.69 -10.03 -18.94
CA LYS A 197 5.51 -9.36 -20.23
C LYS A 197 6.58 -8.31 -20.51
N MET A 198 6.96 -7.52 -19.50
CA MET A 198 8.01 -6.52 -19.65
C MET A 198 9.36 -7.18 -19.94
N ASP A 199 9.70 -8.27 -19.24
CA ASP A 199 10.94 -9.01 -19.47
C ASP A 199 10.94 -9.67 -20.85
N GLU A 200 9.80 -10.19 -21.32
CA GLU A 200 9.62 -10.69 -22.68
C GLU A 200 9.83 -9.59 -23.74
N GLU A 201 9.22 -8.42 -23.57
CA GLU A 201 9.40 -7.27 -24.47
C GLU A 201 10.85 -6.79 -24.50
N ILE A 202 11.52 -6.72 -23.34
CA ILE A 202 12.95 -6.37 -23.26
C ILE A 202 13.78 -7.40 -24.05
N ARG A 203 13.51 -8.70 -23.88
CA ARG A 203 14.23 -9.75 -24.61
C ARG A 203 14.02 -9.63 -26.12
N VAL A 204 12.78 -9.50 -26.57
CA VAL A 204 12.44 -9.35 -27.99
C VAL A 204 13.07 -8.09 -28.57
N HIS A 205 13.04 -6.98 -27.84
CA HIS A 205 13.66 -5.73 -28.26
C HIS A 205 15.17 -5.89 -28.49
N VAL A 206 15.87 -6.52 -27.55
CA VAL A 206 17.32 -6.80 -27.67
C VAL A 206 17.61 -7.72 -28.87
N GLU A 207 16.79 -8.76 -29.09
CA GLU A 207 16.93 -9.65 -30.24
C GLU A 207 16.74 -8.91 -31.58
N ILE A 208 15.72 -8.04 -31.67
CA ILE A 208 15.47 -7.21 -32.85
C ILE A 208 16.62 -6.23 -33.08
N GLU A 209 17.09 -5.55 -32.02
CA GLU A 209 18.21 -4.61 -32.12
C GLU A 209 19.47 -5.32 -32.60
N ASN A 210 19.78 -6.49 -32.06
CA ASN A 210 20.92 -7.29 -32.49
C ASN A 210 20.79 -7.73 -33.96
N PHE A 211 19.61 -8.17 -34.39
CA PHE A 211 19.35 -8.53 -35.79
C PHE A 211 19.58 -7.33 -36.73
N LEU A 212 19.04 -6.15 -36.37
CA LEU A 212 19.22 -4.94 -37.17
C LEU A 212 20.68 -4.49 -37.21
N ARG A 213 21.40 -4.56 -36.09
CA ARG A 213 22.84 -4.24 -36.01
C ARG A 213 23.66 -5.18 -36.89
N GLN A 214 23.39 -6.49 -36.86
CA GLN A 214 24.05 -7.47 -37.72
C GLN A 214 23.79 -7.16 -39.20
N HIS A 215 22.54 -6.88 -39.57
CA HIS A 215 22.21 -6.56 -40.96
C HIS A 215 22.83 -5.23 -41.43
N GLN A 216 22.88 -4.23 -40.55
CA GLN A 216 23.59 -2.99 -40.83
C GLN A 216 25.07 -3.24 -41.07
N GLN A 217 25.72 -4.04 -40.22
CA GLN A 217 27.13 -4.41 -40.41
C GLN A 217 27.35 -5.14 -41.74
N GLU A 218 26.50 -6.09 -42.12
CA GLU A 218 26.59 -6.77 -43.42
C GLU A 218 26.47 -5.81 -44.61
N LEU A 219 25.64 -4.77 -44.48
CA LEU A 219 25.49 -3.73 -45.51
C LEU A 219 26.70 -2.81 -45.56
N GLU A 220 27.25 -2.43 -44.40
CA GLU A 220 28.49 -1.65 -44.29
C GLU A 220 29.68 -2.40 -44.91
N GLU A 221 29.82 -3.70 -44.64
CA GLU A 221 30.85 -4.55 -45.25
C GLU A 221 30.70 -4.64 -46.79
N LYS A 222 29.46 -4.79 -47.28
CA LYS A 222 29.20 -4.76 -48.74
C LYS A 222 29.51 -3.40 -49.35
N LEU A 223 29.16 -2.31 -48.66
CA LEU A 223 29.46 -0.96 -49.10
C LEU A 223 30.97 -0.76 -49.25
N GLU A 224 31.74 -1.12 -48.21
CA GLU A 224 33.20 -1.03 -48.20
C GLU A 224 33.80 -1.84 -49.36
N TYR A 225 33.34 -3.09 -49.55
CA TYR A 225 33.78 -3.92 -50.67
C TYR A 225 33.52 -3.26 -52.03
N TRP A 226 32.34 -2.66 -52.24
CA TRP A 226 32.01 -2.01 -53.50
C TRP A 226 32.76 -0.68 -53.69
N MET A 227 33.06 0.05 -52.62
CA MET A 227 33.89 1.24 -52.65
C MET A 227 35.33 0.89 -53.03
N GLU A 228 35.95 -0.07 -52.34
CA GLU A 228 37.31 -0.53 -52.66
C GLU A 228 37.41 -1.05 -54.11
N LYS A 229 36.41 -1.83 -54.55
CA LYS A 229 36.34 -2.30 -55.92
C LYS A 229 36.23 -1.15 -56.92
N TYR A 230 35.36 -0.17 -56.66
CA TYR A 230 35.19 0.99 -57.52
C TYR A 230 36.48 1.79 -57.65
N ASP A 231 37.15 2.06 -56.53
CA ASP A 231 38.42 2.79 -56.50
C ASP A 231 39.49 2.04 -57.29
N LYS A 232 39.63 0.74 -57.04
CA LYS A 232 40.59 -0.11 -57.76
C LYS A 232 40.31 -0.19 -59.26
N ASP A 233 39.08 -0.46 -59.67
CA ASP A 233 38.70 -0.53 -61.08
C ASP A 233 38.92 0.83 -61.76
N THR A 234 38.67 1.94 -61.05
CA THR A 234 38.91 3.30 -61.54
C THR A 234 40.41 3.59 -61.69
N GLU A 235 41.23 3.21 -60.71
CA GLU A 235 42.69 3.32 -60.76
C GLU A 235 43.29 2.48 -61.90
N GLU A 236 42.84 1.23 -62.06
CA GLU A 236 43.25 0.34 -63.15
C GLU A 236 42.90 0.95 -64.51
N LYS A 237 41.66 1.44 -64.69
CA LYS A 237 41.24 2.09 -65.93
C LYS A 237 41.98 3.41 -66.18
N GLN A 238 42.27 4.18 -65.14
CA GLN A 238 43.05 5.40 -65.25
C GLN A 238 44.50 5.08 -65.62
N ALA A 239 45.09 4.01 -65.09
CA ALA A 239 46.41 3.53 -65.44
C ALA A 239 46.46 3.04 -66.89
N GLU A 240 45.51 2.21 -67.34
CA GLU A 240 45.37 1.80 -68.74
C GLU A 240 45.29 3.03 -69.67
N LEU A 241 44.44 3.99 -69.33
CA LEU A 241 44.27 5.24 -70.08
C LEU A 241 45.57 6.04 -70.14
N ASN A 242 46.30 6.13 -69.02
CA ASN A 242 47.60 6.80 -68.98
C ASN A 242 48.65 6.08 -69.84
N THR A 243 48.72 4.74 -69.78
CA THR A 243 49.62 3.96 -70.64
C THR A 243 49.32 4.15 -72.14
N LEU A 244 48.04 4.11 -72.52
CA LEU A 244 47.60 4.38 -73.90
C LEU A 244 47.94 5.81 -74.33
N LYS A 245 47.75 6.80 -73.44
CA LYS A 245 48.18 8.19 -73.71
C LYS A 245 49.68 8.26 -73.94
N THR A 246 50.50 7.61 -73.11
CA THR A 246 51.96 7.60 -73.27
C THR A 246 52.41 6.89 -74.55
N SER A 247 51.78 5.76 -74.91
CA SER A 247 52.03 5.07 -76.18
C SER A 247 51.68 5.98 -77.36
N ARG A 248 50.50 6.61 -77.33
CA ARG A 248 50.07 7.55 -78.37
C ARG A 248 51.04 8.73 -78.51
N THR A 249 51.51 9.31 -77.41
CA THR A 249 52.49 10.41 -77.47
C THR A 249 53.83 9.93 -78.03
N ASN A 250 54.27 8.72 -77.68
CA ASN A 250 55.49 8.13 -78.23
C ASN A 250 55.36 7.86 -79.73
N ASP A 251 54.26 7.24 -80.17
CA ASP A 251 53.98 6.97 -81.58
C ASP A 251 53.89 8.29 -82.38
N LEU A 252 53.24 9.31 -81.82
CA LEU A 252 53.18 10.62 -82.43
C LEU A 252 54.58 11.24 -82.56
N SER A 253 55.42 11.12 -81.52
CA SER A 253 56.81 11.60 -81.57
C SER A 253 57.64 10.88 -82.63
N LEU A 254 57.52 9.55 -82.74
CA LEU A 254 58.19 8.74 -83.75
C LEU A 254 57.74 9.12 -85.16
N LEU A 255 56.43 9.33 -85.35
CA LEU A 255 55.89 9.80 -86.63
C LEU A 255 56.42 11.19 -86.99
N THR A 256 56.48 12.12 -86.02
CA THR A 256 57.04 13.45 -86.27
C THR A 256 58.53 13.41 -86.61
N ASP A 257 59.30 12.54 -85.95
CA ASP A 257 60.73 12.40 -86.24
C ASP A 257 60.98 11.70 -87.57
N LEU A 258 60.18 10.70 -87.93
CA LEU A 258 60.23 10.07 -89.23
C LEU A 258 59.82 11.04 -90.36
N ALA A 259 58.79 11.88 -90.13
CA ALA A 259 58.40 12.93 -91.06
C ALA A 259 59.54 13.94 -91.29
N LYS A 260 60.23 14.38 -90.22
CA LYS A 260 61.43 15.21 -90.35
C LYS A 260 62.54 14.51 -91.13
N GLN A 261 62.82 13.23 -90.85
CA GLN A 261 63.81 12.46 -91.60
C GLN A 261 63.45 12.34 -93.08
N TYR A 262 62.17 12.16 -93.42
CA TYR A 262 61.73 12.17 -94.82
C TYR A 262 61.91 13.53 -95.48
N GLU A 263 61.61 14.63 -94.80
CA GLU A 263 61.88 15.99 -95.29
C GLU A 263 63.39 16.23 -95.48
N GLU A 264 64.22 15.78 -94.54
CA GLU A 264 65.68 15.82 -94.66
C GLU A 264 66.19 14.99 -95.85
N PHE A 265 65.67 13.79 -96.07
CA PHE A 265 66.04 12.99 -97.24
C PHE A 265 65.55 13.60 -98.55
N ASP A 266 64.34 14.16 -98.59
CA ASP A 266 63.79 14.78 -99.80
C ASP A 266 64.55 16.06 -100.17
N THR A 267 64.96 16.86 -99.18
CA THR A 267 65.85 18.01 -99.39
C THR A 267 67.21 17.57 -99.92
N VAL A 268 67.84 16.54 -99.34
CA VAL A 268 69.12 15.98 -99.84
C VAL A 268 68.98 15.41 -101.27
N ILE A 269 67.89 14.70 -101.58
CA ILE A 269 67.63 14.17 -102.92
C ILE A 269 67.42 15.31 -103.92
N THR A 270 66.65 16.33 -103.53
CA THR A 270 66.40 17.52 -104.36
C THR A 270 67.69 18.28 -104.60
N ASP A 271 68.53 18.43 -103.58
CA ASP A 271 69.85 19.06 -103.67
C ASP A 271 70.79 18.25 -104.58
N ASP A 272 70.89 16.93 -104.44
CA ASP A 272 71.68 16.08 -105.35
C ASP A 272 71.15 16.14 -106.80
N ARG A 273 69.82 16.18 -106.98
CA ARG A 273 69.20 16.34 -108.31
C ARG A 273 69.57 17.69 -108.92
N LEU A 274 69.51 18.76 -108.12
CA LEU A 274 69.83 20.12 -108.55
C LEU A 274 71.33 20.31 -108.80
N GLU A 275 72.20 19.65 -108.02
CA GLU A 275 73.65 19.62 -108.22
C GLU A 275 74.02 18.84 -109.49
N LYS A 276 73.36 17.69 -109.74
CA LYS A 276 73.51 16.95 -111.01
C LYS A 276 73.03 17.77 -112.19
N GLU A 277 71.91 18.48 -112.07
CA GLU A 277 71.41 19.35 -113.13
C GLU A 277 72.37 20.51 -113.39
N LYS A 278 72.85 21.21 -112.34
CA LYS A 278 73.89 22.25 -112.45
C LYS A 278 75.16 21.72 -113.10
N ALA A 279 75.65 20.56 -112.67
CA ALA A 279 76.83 19.93 -113.25
C ALA A 279 76.63 19.56 -114.73
N GLN A 280 75.41 19.14 -115.11
CA GLN A 280 75.07 18.86 -116.50
C GLN A 280 74.95 20.14 -117.33
N GLN A 281 74.36 21.20 -116.79
CA GLN A 281 74.30 22.52 -117.42
C GLN A 281 75.71 23.09 -117.63
N GLN A 282 76.59 22.99 -116.63
CA GLN A 282 78.00 23.39 -116.74
C GLN A 282 78.72 22.60 -117.85
N LYS A 283 78.59 21.26 -117.88
CA LYS A 283 79.17 20.45 -118.97
C LYS A 283 78.62 20.82 -120.34
N ASN A 284 77.32 21.11 -120.44
CA ASN A 284 76.70 21.55 -121.69
C ASN A 284 77.23 22.92 -122.11
N GLN A 285 77.43 23.83 -121.17
CA GLN A 285 77.98 25.17 -121.39
C GLN A 285 79.45 25.10 -121.81
N GLU A 286 80.28 24.35 -121.09
CA GLU A 286 81.67 24.03 -121.48
C GLU A 286 81.73 23.41 -122.87
N LYS A 287 80.79 22.53 -123.22
CA LYS A 287 80.72 21.92 -124.56
C LYS A 287 80.33 22.95 -125.64
N MET A 288 79.41 23.87 -125.33
CA MET A 288 79.05 24.97 -126.24
C MET A 288 80.19 25.97 -126.41
N GLU A 289 80.89 26.32 -125.33
CA GLU A 289 82.09 27.15 -125.35
C GLU A 289 83.20 26.47 -126.16
N LEU A 290 83.47 25.19 -125.92
CA LEU A 290 84.44 24.41 -126.70
C LEU A 290 84.06 24.36 -128.18
N THR A 291 82.78 24.16 -128.50
CA THR A 291 82.30 24.16 -129.90
C THR A 291 82.49 25.54 -130.54
N SER A 292 82.24 26.61 -129.79
CA SER A 292 82.45 27.99 -130.24
C SER A 292 83.94 28.28 -130.44
N VAL A 293 84.80 27.87 -129.52
CA VAL A 293 86.27 27.94 -129.64
C VAL A 293 86.74 27.15 -130.86
N ILE A 294 86.22 25.94 -131.09
CA ILE A 294 86.56 25.13 -132.26
C ILE A 294 86.11 25.82 -133.56
N LYS A 295 84.92 26.43 -133.59
CA LYS A 295 84.44 27.21 -134.75
C LYS A 295 85.33 28.42 -135.02
N ILE A 296 85.74 29.17 -133.99
CA ILE A 296 86.68 30.29 -134.11
C ILE A 296 88.04 29.79 -134.61
N GLN A 297 88.56 28.71 -134.03
CA GLN A 297 89.82 28.09 -134.48
C GLN A 297 89.73 27.57 -135.92
N ALA A 298 88.60 26.98 -136.33
CA ALA A 298 88.38 26.49 -137.69
C ALA A 298 88.20 27.62 -138.70
N TRP A 299 87.52 28.71 -138.32
CA TRP A 299 87.43 29.93 -139.12
C TRP A 299 88.82 30.54 -139.34
N TRP A 300 89.63 30.67 -138.29
CA TRP A 300 91.01 31.16 -138.38
C TRP A 300 91.91 30.26 -139.23
N ARG A 301 91.85 28.94 -139.04
CA ARG A 301 92.59 27.96 -139.85
C ARG A 301 92.14 27.95 -141.32
N GLY A 302 90.86 28.14 -141.61
CA GLY A 302 90.34 28.28 -142.96
C GLY A 302 90.76 29.59 -143.64
N LEU A 303 90.90 30.67 -142.87
CA LEU A 303 91.45 31.95 -143.36
C LEU A 303 92.94 31.82 -143.70
N MET A 304 93.71 31.13 -142.85
CA MET A 304 95.13 30.81 -143.06
C MET A 304 95.37 30.05 -144.38
N VAL A 305 94.53 29.06 -144.70
CA VAL A 305 94.67 28.24 -145.93
C VAL A 305 94.30 29.03 -147.21
N ARG A 306 93.29 29.90 -147.17
CA ARG A 306 92.82 30.65 -148.35
C ARG A 306 93.70 31.84 -148.74
N LYS A 307 94.61 32.28 -147.86
CA LYS A 307 95.53 33.42 -148.09
C LYS A 307 97.00 33.00 -148.28
N ASN A 308 97.33 31.70 -148.37
CA ASN A 308 98.68 31.15 -148.59
C ASN A 308 99.78 31.78 -147.72
N LEU A 309 99.61 31.73 -146.40
CA LEU A 309 100.61 32.12 -145.39
C LEU A 309 100.84 30.96 -144.40
N GLY A 310 102.11 30.62 -144.13
CA GLY A 310 102.48 29.53 -143.23
C GLY A 310 102.76 28.19 -143.93
N PRO A 311 102.99 27.10 -143.17
CA PRO A 311 104.01 26.05 -143.42
C PRO A 311 103.76 25.08 -144.61
N TYR A 312 103.09 25.50 -145.68
CA TYR A 312 102.80 24.72 -146.89
C TYR A 312 103.77 24.99 -148.06
N ALA A 313 104.97 25.52 -147.80
CA ALA A 313 106.06 25.67 -148.79
C ALA A 313 107.05 24.48 -148.72
N LYS A 314 107.42 23.91 -149.87
CA LYS A 314 108.18 22.63 -150.01
C LYS A 314 109.70 22.77 -149.80
N THR A 315 110.31 21.73 -149.21
CA THR A 315 111.65 21.07 -149.41
C THR A 315 112.26 20.64 -148.06
N LYS A 316 113.13 19.61 -147.84
CA LYS A 316 113.50 18.29 -148.42
C LYS A 316 114.51 17.61 -147.43
N SER A 317 114.50 16.26 -147.34
CA SER A 317 115.52 15.31 -146.78
C SER A 317 115.60 15.18 -145.23
N LYS A 318 115.81 14.00 -144.58
CA LYS A 318 116.71 12.85 -144.83
C LYS A 318 116.16 11.52 -144.22
N LYS A 319 116.90 10.43 -144.43
CA LYS A 319 116.54 9.00 -144.52
C LYS A 319 117.25 8.14 -143.47
N GLY A 320 116.62 7.08 -142.93
CA GLY A 320 117.19 5.93 -142.21
C GLY A 320 116.09 5.05 -141.58
N LYS A 321 115.81 3.82 -142.08
CA LYS A 321 116.15 2.47 -141.52
C LYS A 321 115.66 2.27 -140.06
N GLU A 322 114.90 1.26 -139.61
CA GLU A 322 114.68 -0.18 -139.89
C GLU A 322 113.28 -0.62 -139.36
N THR A 323 112.46 -1.33 -140.13
CA THR A 323 112.03 -2.75 -139.96
C THR A 323 111.76 -3.29 -138.54
N GLY A 324 110.52 -3.72 -138.27
CA GLY A 324 110.24 -4.70 -137.19
C GLY A 324 108.80 -4.79 -136.66
N LYS A 325 107.97 -5.65 -137.29
CA LYS A 325 106.66 -6.23 -136.90
C LYS A 325 106.36 -6.29 -135.37
N LYS A 326 105.16 -5.97 -134.84
CA LYS A 326 103.76 -6.39 -135.12
C LYS A 326 103.30 -7.61 -134.28
N GLY A 327 102.38 -7.32 -133.34
CA GLY A 327 101.34 -8.23 -132.81
C GLY A 327 101.15 -8.12 -131.29
N LYS A 328 99.96 -8.01 -130.68
CA LYS A 328 98.55 -7.84 -131.08
C LYS A 328 97.78 -7.59 -129.75
N LYS A 329 97.07 -6.45 -129.58
CA LYS A 329 95.61 -6.28 -129.30
C LYS A 329 94.99 -7.29 -128.31
N GLY A 330 94.20 -6.93 -127.30
CA GLY A 330 93.54 -5.68 -126.91
C GLY A 330 92.38 -5.99 -125.94
N GLY A 331 91.78 -4.99 -125.27
CA GLY A 331 90.52 -5.19 -124.53
C GLY A 331 90.17 -4.14 -123.46
N LYS A 332 89.50 -3.06 -123.88
CA LYS A 332 88.56 -2.15 -123.17
C LYS A 332 88.75 -1.80 -121.67
N LYS A 333 89.01 -0.50 -121.47
CA LYS A 333 88.65 0.35 -120.30
C LYS A 333 87.16 0.16 -119.91
N LYS A 334 86.85 0.03 -118.60
CA LYS A 334 86.49 1.13 -117.66
C LYS A 334 85.40 2.05 -118.24
N LYS A 335 84.24 2.17 -117.60
CA LYS A 335 84.09 2.52 -116.18
C LYS A 335 83.01 1.71 -115.49
#